data_AF-A0A1J5K229-F1
#
_entry.id   AF-A0A1J5K229-F1
#
_cell.length_a   1.000
_cell.length_b   1.000
_cell.length_c   1.000
_cell.angle_alpha   90.00
_cell.angle_beta   90.00
_cell.angle_gamma   90.00
#
_symmetry.space_group_name_H-M   'P 1'
#
loop_
_entity.id
_entity.type
_entity.pdbx_description
1 polymer ?
#
loop_
_entity_poly.entity_id
_entity_poly.type
_entity_poly.pdbx_seq_one_letter_code
_entity_poly.pdbx_strand_id
1 'polypeptide(L)'
;MVIYSLLISIAHSVDVESNLVINNSAFYSSINKLHSDELAKVDQKWIDYIKFYRTFYVEGENLGFYCKQSPKVYYKDRWQRDLVINSFVSTLQMILLEQTVPAIAKYSKELSLSNDEYEALYQNTMGESCSENMSVMSHRRITKLFKDSFKNNVYKLPSVETNPLFASKISVKQSREEKLVRELTYTIGLFQAACSWGQRYESLRLLAPLLKNEVIASYVIRQMSSFKIKKNKGEGLEMLEYDNSTTKVHCDGIICRKKSEKRFLIEFPKGIGSSSIYDDMKAIYCQEIVNHTSEEEPEIDSQIKKLQTKYVGAEANRLKAQFIALITKTPDFNVWTESFETINSYLKMGMEFFWDKWAKQSLNQIVENLNYEEPLVLKVVDRNIFTDKFSFTPKVILDLNSGEFDEEISINGKIKFKFFINIPKNDLKWFFFQYRLDDSGNPDLVKSVDKRLRYYVDHSYSRFKDKLSEYIIKGDVSDIIMSELKSQMLYFRNIDMSHVEGRIYRVPVEINVSPFALIYLKNKNLMKYYLDREISREKDFELENRIDSMAEKSKK
;
A
#
# COMPACT_ATOMS: atom_id res chain seq x y z
N MET A 1 -25.61 11.85 -50.63
CA MET A 1 -26.72 12.14 -49.69
C MET A 1 -27.03 10.85 -48.94
N VAL A 2 -26.64 10.80 -47.65
CA VAL A 2 -27.41 10.20 -46.53
C VAL A 2 -27.53 8.65 -46.52
N ILE A 3 -27.35 7.86 -45.45
CA ILE A 3 -26.76 7.94 -44.09
C ILE A 3 -27.08 6.54 -43.49
N TYR A 4 -26.19 5.97 -42.66
CA TYR A 4 -26.40 4.84 -41.72
C TYR A 4 -26.54 3.42 -42.33
N SER A 5 -25.94 2.36 -41.78
CA SER A 5 -25.64 2.11 -40.36
C SER A 5 -24.42 1.20 -40.19
N LEU A 6 -23.38 1.76 -39.55
CA LEU A 6 -22.40 1.00 -38.78
C LEU A 6 -23.12 0.43 -37.54
N LEU A 7 -23.19 -0.89 -37.40
CA LEU A 7 -23.39 -1.53 -36.11
C LEU A 7 -22.00 -1.83 -35.52
N ILE A 8 -21.38 -0.77 -34.99
CA ILE A 8 -20.27 -0.91 -34.06
C ILE A 8 -20.84 -1.57 -32.80
N SER A 9 -20.36 -2.78 -32.53
CA SER A 9 -20.53 -3.45 -31.25
C SER A 9 -19.80 -2.63 -30.19
N ILE A 10 -20.51 -1.70 -29.55
CA ILE A 10 -20.05 -1.08 -28.31
C ILE A 10 -20.19 -2.17 -27.24
N ALA A 11 -19.19 -3.03 -27.14
CA ALA A 11 -18.92 -3.76 -25.92
C ALA A 11 -18.66 -2.69 -24.86
N HIS A 12 -19.68 -2.43 -24.03
CA HIS A 12 -19.52 -1.60 -22.86
C HIS A 12 -18.47 -2.28 -22.00
N SER A 13 -17.26 -1.74 -21.98
CA SER A 13 -16.38 -1.89 -20.84
C SER A 13 -17.18 -1.41 -19.65
N VAL A 14 -17.63 -2.34 -18.81
CA VAL A 14 -18.13 -1.98 -17.49
C VAL A 14 -16.95 -1.33 -16.80
N ASP A 15 -17.02 0.00 -16.73
CA ASP A 15 -16.07 0.82 -16.03
C ASP A 15 -16.17 0.45 -14.55
N VAL A 16 -15.22 -0.36 -14.08
CA VAL A 16 -15.22 -0.96 -12.74
C VAL A 16 -14.97 0.11 -11.65
N GLU A 17 -14.83 1.37 -12.03
CA GLU A 17 -14.83 2.51 -11.09
C GLU A 17 -16.23 3.02 -10.72
N SER A 18 -17.31 2.57 -11.38
CA SER A 18 -18.56 3.36 -11.40
C SER A 18 -19.79 2.82 -10.64
N ASN A 19 -19.66 1.83 -9.75
CA ASN A 19 -20.80 1.40 -8.89
C ASN A 19 -20.76 1.89 -7.44
N LEU A 20 -19.83 2.78 -7.10
CA LEU A 20 -19.95 3.61 -5.90
C LEU A 20 -20.50 4.96 -6.35
N VAL A 21 -21.71 5.30 -5.92
CA VAL A 21 -22.23 6.67 -6.00
C VAL A 21 -21.22 7.54 -5.25
N ILE A 22 -20.36 8.24 -6.01
CA ILE A 22 -19.35 9.14 -5.49
C ILE A 22 -20.10 10.32 -4.89
N ASN A 23 -20.29 10.26 -3.57
CA ASN A 23 -20.65 11.41 -2.80
C ASN A 23 -19.45 12.36 -2.87
N ASN A 24 -19.60 13.50 -3.53
CA ASN A 24 -18.59 14.57 -3.68
C ASN A 24 -18.26 15.25 -2.33
N SER A 25 -18.00 14.47 -1.27
CA SER A 25 -17.53 15.00 0.00
C SER A 25 -16.01 15.17 -0.06
N ALA A 26 -15.52 16.28 0.51
CA ALA A 26 -14.09 16.55 0.65
C ALA A 26 -13.31 15.44 1.38
N PHE A 27 -14.03 14.59 2.13
CA PHE A 27 -13.50 13.42 2.80
C PHE A 27 -13.08 12.32 1.81
N TYR A 28 -13.93 11.96 0.84
CA TYR A 28 -13.61 10.92 -0.14
C TYR A 28 -12.50 11.35 -1.10
N SER A 29 -12.48 12.62 -1.51
CA SER A 29 -11.38 13.14 -2.34
C SER A 29 -10.05 13.12 -1.60
N SER A 30 -10.04 13.40 -0.29
CA SER A 30 -8.85 13.31 0.55
C SER A 30 -8.38 11.86 0.72
N ILE A 31 -9.29 10.91 0.94
CA ILE A 31 -8.98 9.47 1.00
C ILE A 31 -8.38 8.98 -0.32
N ASN A 32 -9.00 9.32 -1.45
CA ASN A 32 -8.53 8.90 -2.77
C ASN A 32 -7.16 9.50 -3.10
N LYS A 33 -6.92 10.75 -2.72
CA LYS A 33 -5.60 11.39 -2.86
C LYS A 33 -4.55 10.67 -2.02
N LEU A 34 -4.82 10.39 -0.74
CA LEU A 34 -3.89 9.69 0.14
C LEU A 34 -3.62 8.27 -0.35
N HIS A 35 -4.64 7.56 -0.83
CA HIS A 35 -4.47 6.25 -1.45
C HIS A 35 -3.58 6.32 -2.69
N SER A 36 -3.77 7.34 -3.54
CA SER A 36 -2.97 7.55 -4.74
C SER A 36 -1.52 7.92 -4.41
N ASP A 37 -1.30 8.77 -3.41
CA ASP A 37 0.02 9.17 -2.93
C ASP A 37 0.78 7.99 -2.28
N GLU A 38 0.08 7.11 -1.57
CA GLU A 38 0.68 5.89 -1.03
C GLU A 38 1.01 4.87 -2.13
N LEU A 39 0.12 4.69 -3.12
CA LEU A 39 0.41 3.85 -4.28
C LEU A 39 1.59 4.38 -5.09
N ALA A 40 1.73 5.70 -5.22
CA ALA A 40 2.86 6.32 -5.91
C ALA A 40 4.22 6.04 -5.24
N LYS A 41 4.24 5.71 -3.95
CA LYS A 41 5.45 5.31 -3.21
C LYS A 41 5.79 3.83 -3.35
N VAL A 42 4.84 3.02 -3.81
CA VAL A 42 5.02 1.57 -3.97
C VAL A 42 5.60 1.28 -5.35
N ASP A 43 6.61 0.41 -5.40
CA ASP A 43 7.16 -0.07 -6.68
C ASP A 43 6.03 -0.66 -7.54
N GLN A 44 5.93 -0.18 -8.79
CA GLN A 44 4.97 -0.61 -9.79
C GLN A 44 4.89 -2.15 -9.90
N LYS A 45 6.00 -2.86 -9.68
CA LYS A 45 6.04 -4.33 -9.65
C LYS A 45 5.01 -4.94 -8.68
N TRP A 46 4.81 -4.35 -7.51
CA TRP A 46 3.86 -4.84 -6.50
C TRP A 46 2.41 -4.50 -6.86
N ILE A 47 2.20 -3.35 -7.48
CA ILE A 47 0.90 -2.95 -8.03
C ILE A 47 0.49 -3.92 -9.14
N ASP A 48 1.40 -4.18 -10.09
CA ASP A 48 1.19 -5.13 -11.20
C ASP A 48 0.95 -6.56 -10.67
N TYR A 49 1.58 -6.91 -9.55
CA TYR A 49 1.37 -8.19 -8.88
C TYR A 49 -0.05 -8.35 -8.32
N ILE A 50 -0.57 -7.35 -7.61
CA ILE A 50 -1.96 -7.35 -7.10
C ILE A 50 -2.96 -7.27 -8.25
N LYS A 51 -2.69 -6.46 -9.28
CA LYS A 51 -3.54 -6.39 -10.48
C LYS A 51 -3.64 -7.76 -11.14
N PHE A 52 -2.52 -8.45 -11.34
CA PHE A 52 -2.51 -9.81 -11.89
C PHE A 52 -3.36 -10.79 -11.06
N TYR A 53 -3.22 -10.74 -9.73
CA TYR A 53 -4.05 -11.56 -8.82
C TYR A 53 -5.54 -11.23 -8.95
N ARG A 54 -5.92 -9.95 -9.00
CA ARG A 54 -7.32 -9.52 -9.19
C ARG A 54 -7.88 -9.94 -10.54
N THR A 55 -7.11 -9.80 -11.62
CA THR A 55 -7.53 -10.21 -12.98
C THR A 55 -7.92 -11.69 -13.03
N PHE A 56 -7.22 -12.55 -12.28
CA PHE A 56 -7.57 -13.97 -12.15
C PHE A 56 -9.01 -14.19 -11.67
N TYR A 57 -9.44 -13.46 -10.64
CA TYR A 57 -10.81 -13.55 -10.12
C TYR A 57 -11.83 -12.93 -11.07
N VAL A 58 -11.51 -11.78 -11.67
CA VAL A 58 -12.38 -11.10 -12.65
C VAL A 58 -12.65 -11.98 -13.87
N GLU A 59 -11.64 -12.72 -14.36
CA GLU A 59 -11.85 -13.70 -15.43
C GLU A 59 -12.83 -14.81 -15.03
N GLY A 60 -12.75 -15.29 -13.79
CA GLY A 60 -13.70 -16.27 -13.25
C GLY A 60 -15.12 -15.71 -13.13
N GLU A 61 -15.26 -14.47 -12.64
CA GLU A 61 -16.56 -13.78 -12.58
C GLU A 61 -17.17 -13.61 -13.97
N ASN A 62 -16.36 -13.20 -14.95
CA ASN A 62 -16.79 -13.06 -16.34
C ASN A 62 -17.24 -14.40 -16.94
N LEU A 63 -16.55 -15.50 -16.63
CA LEU A 63 -16.98 -16.84 -17.02
C LEU A 63 -18.30 -17.22 -16.35
N GLY A 64 -18.48 -16.91 -15.06
CA GLY A 64 -19.75 -17.10 -14.35
C GLY A 64 -20.90 -16.31 -14.98
N PHE A 65 -20.68 -15.05 -15.37
CA PHE A 65 -21.68 -14.26 -16.10
C PHE A 65 -21.99 -14.84 -17.48
N TYR A 66 -20.97 -15.32 -18.19
CA TYR A 66 -21.15 -16.01 -19.46
C TYR A 66 -21.99 -17.28 -19.32
N CYS A 67 -21.77 -18.08 -18.27
CA CYS A 67 -22.55 -19.30 -18.03
C CYS A 67 -24.03 -19.03 -17.74
N LYS A 68 -24.38 -17.88 -17.16
CA LYS A 68 -25.79 -17.49 -16.94
C LYS A 68 -26.57 -17.35 -18.25
N GLN A 69 -25.90 -17.10 -19.37
CA GLN A 69 -26.53 -17.02 -20.69
C GLN A 69 -26.84 -18.41 -21.30
N SER A 70 -26.47 -19.49 -20.61
CA SER A 70 -26.63 -20.88 -21.09
C SER A 70 -26.12 -21.09 -22.53
N PRO A 71 -24.85 -20.72 -22.81
CA PRO A 71 -24.27 -20.88 -24.13
C PRO A 71 -24.26 -22.35 -24.54
N LYS A 72 -24.45 -22.61 -25.84
CA LYS A 72 -24.42 -23.97 -26.39
C LYS A 72 -23.32 -24.10 -27.41
N VAL A 73 -22.63 -25.23 -27.37
CA VAL A 73 -21.63 -25.64 -28.37
C VAL A 73 -21.96 -27.04 -28.85
N TYR A 74 -21.86 -27.24 -30.17
CA TYR A 74 -22.12 -28.51 -30.81
C TYR A 74 -20.84 -29.02 -31.46
N TYR A 75 -20.58 -30.32 -31.32
CA TYR A 75 -19.49 -31.02 -32.00
C TYR A 75 -20.10 -32.00 -33.02
N LYS A 76 -19.26 -32.51 -33.93
CA LYS A 76 -19.71 -33.41 -35.00
C LYS A 76 -20.45 -34.62 -34.46
N ASP A 77 -19.96 -35.19 -33.37
CA ASP A 77 -20.49 -36.37 -32.72
C ASP A 77 -20.19 -36.33 -31.21
N ARG A 78 -20.78 -37.27 -30.47
CA ARG A 78 -20.56 -37.43 -29.02
C ARG A 78 -19.09 -37.69 -28.70
N TRP A 79 -18.38 -38.44 -29.55
CA TRP A 79 -16.98 -38.78 -29.33
C TRP A 79 -16.07 -37.54 -29.31
N GLN A 80 -16.24 -36.62 -30.25
CA GLN A 80 -15.50 -35.36 -30.27
C GLN A 80 -15.81 -34.50 -29.05
N ARG A 81 -17.07 -34.46 -28.61
CA ARG A 81 -17.46 -33.74 -27.39
C ARG A 81 -16.77 -34.33 -26.15
N ASP A 82 -16.81 -35.66 -25.99
CA ASP A 82 -16.19 -36.35 -24.86
C ASP A 82 -14.66 -36.16 -24.89
N LEU A 83 -14.05 -36.16 -26.08
CA LEU A 83 -12.63 -35.86 -26.28
C LEU A 83 -12.27 -34.45 -25.79
N VAL A 84 -13.09 -33.45 -26.09
CA VAL A 84 -12.89 -32.06 -25.61
C VAL A 84 -12.94 -32.01 -24.10
N ILE A 85 -13.96 -32.61 -23.49
CA ILE A 85 -14.13 -32.62 -22.03
C ILE A 85 -12.94 -33.34 -21.37
N ASN A 86 -12.55 -34.50 -21.87
CA ASN A 86 -11.39 -35.24 -21.38
C ASN A 86 -10.09 -34.44 -21.53
N SER A 87 -9.92 -33.71 -22.64
CA SER A 87 -8.75 -32.84 -22.87
C SER A 87 -8.73 -31.65 -21.91
N PHE A 88 -9.89 -31.09 -21.58
CA PHE A 88 -10.04 -30.03 -20.58
C PHE A 88 -9.61 -30.50 -19.19
N VAL A 89 -10.17 -31.63 -18.74
CA VAL A 89 -9.85 -32.22 -17.43
C VAL A 89 -8.39 -32.64 -17.35
N SER A 90 -7.87 -33.25 -18.42
CA SER A 90 -6.46 -33.65 -18.52
C SER A 90 -5.50 -32.45 -18.53
N THR A 91 -5.92 -31.31 -19.08
CA THR A 91 -5.14 -30.08 -19.01
C THR A 91 -5.03 -29.59 -17.57
N LEU A 92 -6.13 -29.60 -16.80
CA LEU A 92 -6.08 -29.30 -15.36
C LEU A 92 -5.20 -30.30 -14.62
N GLN A 93 -5.33 -31.61 -14.89
CA GLN A 93 -4.50 -32.65 -14.28
C GLN A 93 -3.00 -32.39 -14.52
N MET A 94 -2.61 -32.07 -15.76
CA MET A 94 -1.22 -31.75 -16.08
C MET A 94 -0.73 -30.50 -15.33
N ILE A 95 -1.53 -29.44 -15.31
CA ILE A 95 -1.21 -28.19 -14.61
C ILE A 95 -1.01 -28.45 -13.11
N LEU A 96 -1.90 -29.22 -12.49
CA LEU A 96 -1.78 -29.59 -11.08
C LEU A 96 -0.49 -30.33 -10.80
N LEU A 97 -0.14 -31.35 -11.61
CA LEU A 97 1.12 -32.08 -11.45
C LEU A 97 2.35 -31.18 -11.64
N GLU A 98 2.33 -30.29 -12.65
CA GLU A 98 3.42 -29.37 -12.94
C GLU A 98 3.61 -28.29 -11.85
N GLN A 99 2.55 -27.90 -11.13
CA GLN A 99 2.64 -26.92 -10.03
C GLN A 99 2.91 -27.58 -8.66
N THR A 100 2.25 -28.70 -8.36
CA THR A 100 2.29 -29.32 -7.03
C THR A 100 3.59 -30.05 -6.76
N VAL A 101 4.16 -30.79 -7.72
CA VAL A 101 5.40 -31.56 -7.49
C VAL A 101 6.58 -30.66 -7.10
N PRO A 102 6.88 -29.56 -7.83
CA PRO A 102 7.94 -28.63 -7.43
C PRO A 102 7.62 -27.87 -6.14
N ALA A 103 6.34 -27.58 -5.88
CA ALA A 103 5.91 -26.93 -4.65
C ALA A 103 6.10 -27.83 -3.43
N ILE A 104 5.69 -29.10 -3.48
CA ILE A 104 5.90 -30.10 -2.42
C ILE A 104 7.39 -30.22 -2.11
N ALA A 105 8.24 -30.31 -3.14
CA ALA A 105 9.68 -30.33 -2.98
C ALA A 105 10.21 -29.08 -2.26
N LYS A 106 9.69 -27.89 -2.60
CA LYS A 106 10.13 -26.63 -2.01
C LYS A 106 9.66 -26.48 -0.57
N TYR A 107 8.40 -26.79 -0.27
CA TYR A 107 7.87 -26.82 1.10
C TYR A 107 8.63 -27.79 1.99
N SER A 108 8.90 -29.00 1.49
CA SER A 108 9.67 -30.01 2.22
C SER A 108 11.07 -29.52 2.59
N LYS A 109 11.74 -28.79 1.68
CA LYS A 109 13.02 -28.14 1.98
C LYS A 109 12.93 -27.03 3.01
N GLU A 110 11.90 -26.19 2.94
CA GLU A 110 11.71 -25.10 3.91
C GLU A 110 11.39 -25.65 5.32
N LEU A 111 10.74 -26.81 5.38
CA LEU A 111 10.50 -27.59 6.61
C LEU A 111 11.70 -28.47 7.01
N SER A 112 12.83 -28.37 6.30
CA SER A 112 14.07 -29.10 6.59
C SER A 112 13.96 -30.63 6.60
N LEU A 113 13.06 -31.20 5.79
CA LEU A 113 12.98 -32.66 5.60
C LEU A 113 14.27 -33.19 4.96
N SER A 114 14.73 -34.32 5.46
CA SER A 114 15.82 -35.10 4.85
C SER A 114 15.41 -35.69 3.51
N ASN A 115 16.39 -36.12 2.71
CA ASN A 115 16.12 -36.80 1.43
C ASN A 115 15.26 -38.07 1.63
N ASP A 116 15.49 -38.81 2.71
CA ASP A 116 14.80 -40.08 2.98
C ASP A 116 13.35 -39.83 3.43
N GLU A 117 13.13 -38.84 4.29
CA GLU A 117 11.77 -38.41 4.68
C GLU A 117 10.98 -37.90 3.48
N TYR A 118 11.62 -37.13 2.61
CA TYR A 118 11.00 -36.64 1.38
C TYR A 118 10.68 -37.78 0.40
N GLU A 119 11.58 -38.75 0.22
CA GLU A 119 11.35 -39.94 -0.60
C GLU A 119 10.15 -40.73 -0.06
N ALA A 120 10.11 -40.99 1.25
CA ALA A 120 8.98 -41.65 1.89
C ALA A 120 7.66 -40.87 1.69
N LEU A 121 7.70 -39.54 1.84
CA LEU A 121 6.53 -38.68 1.65
C LEU A 121 5.92 -38.85 0.26
N TYR A 122 6.72 -38.69 -0.81
CA TYR A 122 6.16 -38.72 -2.15
C TYR A 122 5.83 -40.16 -2.60
N GLN A 123 6.58 -41.17 -2.17
CA GLN A 123 6.27 -42.58 -2.49
C GLN A 123 4.94 -43.01 -1.88
N ASN A 124 4.71 -42.66 -0.60
CA ASN A 124 3.44 -42.93 0.07
C ASN A 124 2.30 -42.15 -0.60
N THR A 125 2.51 -40.87 -0.88
CA THR A 125 1.51 -40.04 -1.55
C THR A 125 1.14 -40.61 -2.93
N MET A 126 2.12 -41.07 -3.70
CA MET A 126 1.89 -41.69 -5.01
C MET A 126 1.15 -43.02 -4.88
N GLY A 127 1.60 -43.91 -3.99
CA GLY A 127 1.02 -45.23 -3.80
C GLY A 127 -0.45 -45.19 -3.35
N GLU A 128 -0.82 -44.21 -2.53
CA GLU A 128 -2.17 -44.10 -1.98
C GLU A 128 -3.19 -43.39 -2.88
N SER A 129 -2.73 -42.62 -3.88
CA SER A 129 -3.60 -41.69 -4.61
C SER A 129 -3.55 -41.81 -6.12
N CYS A 130 -2.48 -42.36 -6.71
CA CYS A 130 -2.31 -42.37 -8.15
C CYS A 130 -3.06 -43.53 -8.81
N SER A 131 -3.96 -43.20 -9.75
CA SER A 131 -4.63 -44.20 -10.56
C SER A 131 -3.67 -44.84 -11.56
N GLU A 132 -3.73 -46.17 -11.67
CA GLU A 132 -2.99 -46.93 -12.70
C GLU A 132 -3.32 -46.48 -14.13
N ASN A 133 -4.52 -45.93 -14.35
CA ASN A 133 -5.03 -45.52 -15.65
C ASN A 133 -4.67 -44.08 -16.03
N MET A 134 -3.80 -43.40 -15.29
CA MET A 134 -3.37 -42.03 -15.63
C MET A 134 -2.45 -42.03 -16.86
N SER A 135 -2.88 -41.41 -17.97
CA SER A 135 -2.06 -41.35 -19.19
C SER A 135 -1.38 -39.99 -19.45
N VAL A 136 -1.80 -38.90 -18.79
CA VAL A 136 -1.20 -37.56 -18.95
C VAL A 136 0.28 -37.54 -18.59
N MET A 137 0.65 -38.20 -17.49
CA MET A 137 2.03 -38.36 -17.04
C MET A 137 2.20 -39.74 -16.39
N SER A 138 3.19 -40.51 -16.82
CA SER A 138 3.44 -41.84 -16.24
C SER A 138 3.99 -41.73 -14.81
N HIS A 139 3.71 -42.73 -13.96
CA HIS A 139 4.26 -42.81 -12.60
C HIS A 139 5.78 -42.64 -12.57
N ARG A 140 6.50 -43.31 -13.48
CA ARG A 140 7.96 -43.17 -13.62
C ARG A 140 8.40 -41.72 -13.86
N ARG A 141 7.64 -40.96 -14.66
CA ARG A 141 7.95 -39.55 -14.94
C ARG A 141 7.62 -38.65 -13.74
N ILE A 142 6.56 -38.95 -13.00
CA ILE A 142 6.22 -38.24 -11.75
C ILE A 142 7.31 -38.48 -10.69
N THR A 143 7.72 -39.72 -10.47
CA THR A 143 8.83 -40.06 -9.56
C THR A 143 10.11 -39.32 -9.94
N LYS A 144 10.45 -39.29 -11.23
CA LYS A 144 11.59 -38.51 -11.71
C LYS A 144 11.43 -37.02 -11.41
N LEU A 145 10.23 -36.47 -11.63
CA LEU A 145 9.95 -35.05 -11.37
C LEU A 145 10.09 -34.69 -9.89
N PHE A 146 9.66 -35.54 -8.96
CA PHE A 146 9.89 -35.36 -7.52
C PHE A 146 11.39 -35.34 -7.21
N LYS A 147 12.14 -36.34 -7.67
CA LYS A 147 13.60 -36.42 -7.47
C LYS A 147 14.34 -35.20 -8.02
N ASP A 148 14.02 -34.80 -9.25
CA ASP A 148 14.66 -33.66 -9.92
C ASP A 148 14.29 -32.34 -9.23
N SER A 149 13.02 -32.18 -8.83
CA SER A 149 12.52 -30.98 -8.16
C SER A 149 13.12 -30.81 -6.77
N PHE A 150 13.38 -31.90 -6.04
CA PHE A 150 14.06 -31.81 -4.75
C PHE A 150 15.55 -31.50 -4.90
N LYS A 151 16.22 -31.97 -5.95
CA LYS A 151 17.63 -31.60 -6.17
C LYS A 151 17.77 -30.14 -6.61
N ASN A 152 17.09 -29.77 -7.70
CA ASN A 152 17.30 -28.52 -8.42
C ASN A 152 16.09 -27.57 -8.31
N ASN A 153 15.62 -27.31 -7.08
CA ASN A 153 14.40 -26.54 -6.87
C ASN A 153 14.60 -25.03 -7.13
N VAL A 154 13.97 -24.50 -8.19
CA VAL A 154 13.89 -23.05 -8.49
C VAL A 154 12.47 -22.49 -8.22
N TYR A 155 11.57 -23.32 -7.69
CA TYR A 155 10.18 -22.95 -7.44
C TYR A 155 10.08 -21.89 -6.34
N LYS A 156 9.23 -20.90 -6.57
CA LYS A 156 8.91 -19.84 -5.59
C LYS A 156 7.59 -20.17 -4.93
N LEU A 157 7.62 -20.29 -3.60
CA LEU A 157 6.40 -20.47 -2.80
C LEU A 157 5.57 -19.18 -2.81
N PRO A 158 4.25 -19.30 -2.62
CA PRO A 158 3.40 -18.14 -2.41
C PRO A 158 3.84 -17.37 -1.15
N SER A 159 4.04 -16.06 -1.25
CA SER A 159 4.42 -15.24 -0.08
C SER A 159 4.05 -13.76 -0.26
N VAL A 160 3.70 -13.12 0.87
CA VAL A 160 3.44 -11.67 0.97
C VAL A 160 4.39 -10.95 1.92
N GLU A 161 5.36 -11.65 2.51
CA GLU A 161 6.21 -11.09 3.58
C GLU A 161 7.00 -9.85 3.15
N THR A 162 7.39 -9.76 1.88
CA THR A 162 8.13 -8.62 1.33
C THR A 162 7.24 -7.61 0.58
N ASN A 163 5.92 -7.82 0.56
CA ASN A 163 5.01 -7.00 -0.22
C ASN A 163 4.51 -5.80 0.63
N PRO A 164 4.86 -4.55 0.29
CA PRO A 164 4.49 -3.37 1.07
C PRO A 164 2.99 -3.07 1.07
N LEU A 165 2.20 -3.74 0.20
CA LEU A 165 0.75 -3.63 0.15
C LEU A 165 0.05 -4.48 1.22
N PHE A 166 0.77 -5.35 1.91
CA PHE A 166 0.26 -6.15 3.01
C PHE A 166 0.82 -5.64 4.34
N ALA A 167 -0.03 -5.62 5.38
CA ALA A 167 0.39 -5.19 6.71
C ALA A 167 1.47 -6.12 7.28
N SER A 168 2.57 -5.55 7.79
CA SER A 168 3.68 -6.32 8.37
C SER A 168 3.26 -7.22 9.54
N LYS A 169 2.17 -6.86 10.24
CA LYS A 169 1.60 -7.61 11.36
C LYS A 169 0.93 -8.94 10.95
N ILE A 170 0.69 -9.19 9.66
CA ILE A 170 0.08 -10.43 9.16
C ILE A 170 0.94 -11.67 9.50
N SER A 171 2.26 -11.50 9.67
CA SER A 171 3.17 -12.59 10.04
C SER A 171 3.09 -13.00 11.52
N VAL A 172 2.52 -12.17 12.41
CA VAL A 172 2.67 -12.31 13.88
C VAL A 172 1.71 -13.33 14.50
N LYS A 173 0.57 -13.64 13.87
CA LYS A 173 -0.48 -14.46 14.49
C LYS A 173 -0.32 -15.98 14.37
N GLN A 174 0.53 -16.45 13.46
CA GLN A 174 0.76 -17.87 13.23
C GLN A 174 2.23 -18.09 12.94
N SER A 175 2.80 -19.15 13.49
CA SER A 175 4.20 -19.48 13.24
C SER A 175 4.42 -19.78 11.75
N ARG A 176 5.61 -19.48 11.25
CA ARG A 176 5.98 -19.78 9.87
C ARG A 176 5.87 -21.28 9.58
N GLU A 177 6.23 -22.13 10.53
CA GLU A 177 6.18 -23.57 10.40
C GLU A 177 4.74 -24.09 10.22
N GLU A 178 3.80 -23.65 11.07
CA GLU A 178 2.38 -24.02 10.95
C GLU A 178 1.80 -23.65 9.58
N LYS A 179 2.15 -22.47 9.06
CA LYS A 179 1.73 -22.02 7.72
C LYS A 179 2.27 -22.95 6.64
N LEU A 180 3.57 -23.24 6.68
CA LEU A 180 4.23 -24.11 5.70
C LEU A 180 3.67 -25.54 5.74
N VAL A 181 3.42 -26.10 6.92
CA VAL A 181 2.82 -27.44 7.07
C VAL A 181 1.41 -27.49 6.49
N ARG A 182 0.58 -26.46 6.73
CA ARG A 182 -0.76 -26.37 6.17
C ARG A 182 -0.75 -26.23 4.66
N GLU A 183 0.03 -25.30 4.14
CA GLU A 183 0.17 -25.11 2.70
C GLU A 183 0.69 -26.39 2.02
N LEU A 184 1.66 -27.09 2.62
CA LEU A 184 2.14 -28.39 2.16
C LEU A 184 1.01 -29.43 2.16
N THR A 185 0.22 -29.51 3.22
CA THR A 185 -0.89 -30.47 3.35
C THR A 185 -1.92 -30.30 2.23
N TYR A 186 -2.32 -29.07 1.92
CA TYR A 186 -3.25 -28.81 0.81
C TYR A 186 -2.57 -28.96 -0.56
N THR A 187 -1.27 -28.70 -0.67
CA THR A 187 -0.51 -28.97 -1.90
C THR A 187 -0.43 -30.47 -2.19
N ILE A 188 -0.25 -31.31 -1.16
CA ILE A 188 -0.35 -32.77 -1.26
C ILE A 188 -1.77 -33.16 -1.67
N GLY A 189 -2.80 -32.57 -1.06
CA GLY A 189 -4.19 -32.82 -1.45
C GLY A 189 -4.49 -32.50 -2.92
N LEU A 190 -3.91 -31.42 -3.46
CA LEU A 190 -4.00 -31.08 -4.88
C LEU A 190 -3.29 -32.10 -5.78
N PHE A 191 -2.12 -32.57 -5.36
CA PHE A 191 -1.41 -33.65 -6.06
C PHE A 191 -2.24 -34.94 -6.05
N GLN A 192 -2.79 -35.33 -4.90
CA GLN A 192 -3.66 -36.50 -4.77
C GLN A 192 -4.92 -36.35 -5.64
N ALA A 193 -5.50 -35.14 -5.70
CA ALA A 193 -6.63 -34.87 -6.57
C ALA A 193 -6.28 -35.11 -8.04
N ALA A 194 -5.14 -34.59 -8.51
CA ALA A 194 -4.66 -34.83 -9.86
C ALA A 194 -4.34 -36.31 -10.13
N CYS A 195 -3.65 -36.98 -9.20
CA CYS A 195 -3.25 -38.37 -9.39
C CYS A 195 -4.42 -39.35 -9.36
N SER A 196 -5.48 -39.03 -8.60
CA SER A 196 -6.64 -39.90 -8.45
C SER A 196 -7.49 -40.07 -9.70
N TRP A 197 -7.41 -39.16 -10.68
CA TRP A 197 -8.29 -39.20 -11.84
C TRP A 197 -7.77 -40.13 -12.94
N GLY A 198 -8.58 -41.14 -13.29
CA GLY A 198 -8.27 -42.22 -14.24
C GLY A 198 -8.90 -42.05 -15.63
N GLN A 199 -9.15 -40.81 -16.08
CA GLN A 199 -9.48 -40.45 -17.47
C GLN A 199 -10.89 -40.76 -17.96
N ARG A 200 -11.83 -40.89 -17.03
CA ARG A 200 -13.28 -40.92 -17.31
C ARG A 200 -13.89 -39.60 -16.88
N TYR A 201 -14.52 -38.86 -17.79
CA TYR A 201 -15.11 -37.56 -17.44
C TYR A 201 -16.37 -37.72 -16.59
N GLU A 202 -17.06 -38.86 -16.70
CA GLU A 202 -18.23 -39.22 -15.91
C GLU A 202 -17.88 -39.24 -14.42
N SER A 203 -16.66 -39.71 -14.08
CA SER A 203 -16.12 -39.74 -12.72
C SER A 203 -14.91 -38.83 -12.55
N LEU A 204 -15.17 -37.54 -12.31
CA LEU A 204 -14.13 -36.53 -12.06
C LEU A 204 -13.42 -36.69 -10.71
N ARG A 205 -13.94 -37.54 -9.82
CA ARG A 205 -13.39 -37.80 -8.47
C ARG A 205 -13.07 -36.49 -7.74
N LEU A 206 -11.85 -36.36 -7.21
CA LEU A 206 -11.37 -35.18 -6.47
C LEU A 206 -11.17 -33.94 -7.35
N LEU A 207 -11.17 -34.06 -8.68
CA LEU A 207 -11.07 -32.90 -9.57
C LEU A 207 -12.38 -32.15 -9.71
N ALA A 208 -13.54 -32.78 -9.41
CA ALA A 208 -14.85 -32.16 -9.53
C ALA A 208 -14.94 -30.75 -8.88
N PRO A 209 -14.57 -30.53 -7.60
CA PRO A 209 -14.65 -29.21 -6.99
C PRO A 209 -13.71 -28.18 -7.63
N LEU A 210 -12.55 -28.61 -8.15
CA LEU A 210 -11.60 -27.72 -8.83
C LEU A 210 -12.12 -27.32 -10.20
N LEU A 211 -12.64 -28.28 -10.97
CA LEU A 211 -13.16 -28.07 -12.32
C LEU A 211 -14.38 -27.17 -12.32
N LYS A 212 -15.30 -27.34 -11.36
CA LYS A 212 -16.51 -26.52 -11.24
C LYS A 212 -16.26 -25.09 -10.79
N ASN A 213 -15.05 -24.75 -10.36
CA ASN A 213 -14.74 -23.40 -9.94
C ASN A 213 -14.40 -22.53 -11.15
N GLU A 214 -15.11 -21.42 -11.32
CA GLU A 214 -15.02 -20.58 -12.51
C GLU A 214 -13.65 -19.93 -12.66
N VAL A 215 -12.96 -19.60 -11.56
CA VAL A 215 -11.60 -19.03 -11.58
C VAL A 215 -10.56 -20.05 -12.06
N ILE A 216 -10.72 -21.30 -11.65
CA ILE A 216 -9.85 -22.40 -12.10
C ILE A 216 -10.15 -22.76 -13.56
N ALA A 217 -11.43 -22.84 -13.91
CA ALA A 217 -11.86 -23.12 -15.26
C ALA A 217 -11.41 -22.03 -16.24
N SER A 218 -11.55 -20.75 -15.90
CA SER A 218 -11.07 -19.64 -16.73
C SER A 218 -9.57 -19.74 -16.99
N TYR A 219 -8.78 -20.11 -15.97
CA TYR A 219 -7.36 -20.38 -16.13
C TYR A 219 -7.07 -21.52 -17.12
N VAL A 220 -7.77 -22.66 -16.99
CA VAL A 220 -7.61 -23.80 -17.91
C VAL A 220 -7.98 -23.41 -19.34
N ILE A 221 -9.11 -22.73 -19.53
CA ILE A 221 -9.56 -22.20 -20.83
C ILE A 221 -8.47 -21.32 -21.45
N ARG A 222 -7.89 -20.41 -20.65
CA ARG A 222 -6.82 -19.51 -21.08
C ARG A 222 -5.56 -20.27 -21.50
N GLN A 223 -5.16 -21.28 -20.73
CA GLN A 223 -4.02 -22.16 -21.07
C GLN A 223 -4.25 -22.91 -22.38
N MET A 224 -5.42 -23.54 -22.55
CA MET A 224 -5.75 -24.27 -23.78
C MET A 224 -5.81 -23.36 -25.02
N SER A 225 -6.18 -22.09 -24.83
CA SER A 225 -6.33 -21.10 -25.88
C SER A 225 -5.05 -20.35 -26.24
N SER A 226 -3.92 -20.67 -25.61
CA SER A 226 -2.62 -20.01 -25.83
C SER A 226 -2.58 -18.54 -25.39
N PHE A 227 -3.22 -18.20 -24.28
CA PHE A 227 -3.19 -16.84 -23.75
C PHE A 227 -2.49 -16.75 -22.39
N LYS A 228 -1.91 -15.59 -22.11
CA LYS A 228 -1.41 -15.17 -20.80
C LYS A 228 -1.90 -13.75 -20.48
N ILE A 229 -1.92 -13.39 -19.20
CA ILE A 229 -2.15 -11.99 -18.80
C ILE A 229 -0.85 -11.23 -19.02
N LYS A 230 -0.89 -10.16 -19.82
CA LYS A 230 0.26 -9.29 -20.07
C LYS A 230 0.34 -8.16 -19.06
N LYS A 231 1.41 -8.11 -18.27
CA LYS A 231 1.66 -7.00 -17.35
C LYS A 231 1.98 -5.72 -18.11
N ASN A 232 1.08 -4.74 -18.13
CA ASN A 232 1.31 -3.46 -18.80
C ASN A 232 1.52 -2.37 -17.73
N LYS A 233 2.68 -1.71 -17.78
CA LYS A 233 3.00 -0.63 -16.84
C LYS A 233 2.13 0.59 -17.15
N GLY A 234 1.28 0.98 -16.20
CA GLY A 234 0.62 2.30 -16.19
C GLY A 234 -0.83 2.36 -16.69
N GLU A 235 -1.34 1.36 -17.40
CA GLU A 235 -2.73 1.36 -17.90
C GLU A 235 -3.51 0.20 -17.25
N GLY A 236 -4.68 0.51 -16.68
CA GLY A 236 -5.58 -0.48 -16.07
C GLY A 236 -6.15 -1.47 -17.09
N LEU A 237 -6.40 -2.69 -16.61
CA LEU A 237 -6.91 -3.89 -17.29
C LEU A 237 -6.16 -4.32 -18.56
N GLU A 238 -5.31 -5.30 -18.30
CA GLU A 238 -4.28 -5.90 -19.14
C GLU A 238 -4.88 -6.86 -20.19
N MET A 239 -4.60 -6.59 -21.46
CA MET A 239 -5.04 -7.42 -22.59
C MET A 239 -4.46 -8.84 -22.49
N LEU A 240 -5.24 -9.84 -22.91
CA LEU A 240 -4.75 -11.19 -23.15
C LEU A 240 -3.67 -11.14 -24.24
N GLU A 241 -2.47 -11.62 -23.94
CA GLU A 241 -1.38 -11.77 -24.90
C GLU A 241 -1.21 -13.24 -25.27
N TYR A 242 -0.88 -13.49 -26.52
CA TYR A 242 -0.62 -14.83 -27.00
C TYR A 242 0.68 -15.41 -26.41
N ASP A 243 0.63 -16.67 -25.99
CA ASP A 243 1.75 -17.41 -25.42
C ASP A 243 1.74 -18.89 -25.81
N ASN A 244 2.72 -19.25 -26.64
CA ASN A 244 2.89 -20.59 -27.17
C ASN A 244 3.42 -21.58 -26.12
N SER A 245 3.89 -21.11 -24.95
CA SER A 245 4.45 -21.94 -23.87
C SER A 245 3.41 -22.48 -22.87
N THR A 246 2.15 -22.07 -23.04
CA THR A 246 0.99 -22.54 -22.26
C THR A 246 0.82 -24.06 -22.31
N THR A 247 0.30 -24.63 -21.22
CA THR A 247 0.09 -26.09 -21.09
C THR A 247 -1.20 -26.51 -21.80
N LYS A 248 -1.07 -27.41 -22.78
CA LYS A 248 -2.19 -27.92 -23.59
C LYS A 248 -2.11 -29.44 -23.67
N VAL A 249 -3.18 -30.12 -23.27
CA VAL A 249 -3.28 -31.57 -23.36
C VAL A 249 -4.38 -31.94 -24.34
N HIS A 250 -4.04 -32.80 -25.30
CA HIS A 250 -5.00 -33.39 -26.22
C HIS A 250 -5.15 -34.87 -25.87
N CYS A 251 -6.39 -35.32 -25.74
CA CYS A 251 -6.75 -36.71 -25.55
C CYS A 251 -7.18 -37.34 -26.88
N ASP A 252 -6.78 -38.59 -27.10
CA ASP A 252 -7.28 -39.44 -28.17
C ASP A 252 -7.79 -40.74 -27.51
N GLY A 253 -9.11 -40.84 -27.36
CA GLY A 253 -9.73 -41.81 -26.45
C GLY A 253 -9.24 -41.63 -25.02
N ILE A 254 -8.71 -42.72 -24.44
CA ILE A 254 -8.12 -42.71 -23.09
C ILE A 254 -6.69 -42.15 -23.07
N ILE A 255 -6.02 -41.92 -24.20
CA ILE A 255 -4.62 -41.50 -24.21
C ILE A 255 -4.51 -39.98 -24.30
N CYS A 256 -4.08 -39.34 -23.23
CA CYS A 256 -3.94 -37.90 -23.11
C CYS A 256 -2.47 -37.50 -23.04
N ARG A 257 -2.03 -36.56 -23.90
CA ARG A 257 -0.63 -36.11 -23.95
C ARG A 257 -0.53 -34.60 -24.10
N LYS A 258 0.46 -34.00 -23.44
CA LYS A 258 0.83 -32.61 -23.67
C LYS A 258 1.29 -32.44 -25.13
N LYS A 259 0.73 -31.46 -25.83
CA LYS A 259 1.04 -31.17 -27.25
C LYS A 259 1.64 -29.78 -27.37
N SER A 260 2.44 -29.58 -28.41
CA SER A 260 2.83 -28.23 -28.84
C SER A 260 1.63 -27.52 -29.43
N GLU A 261 1.63 -26.19 -29.37
CA GLU A 261 0.55 -25.36 -29.90
C GLU A 261 0.18 -25.70 -31.35
N LYS A 262 1.17 -25.77 -32.25
CA LYS A 262 0.93 -26.08 -33.67
C LYS A 262 0.19 -27.40 -33.85
N ARG A 263 0.55 -28.44 -33.09
CA ARG A 263 -0.12 -29.74 -33.14
C ARG A 263 -1.49 -29.69 -32.50
N PHE A 264 -1.61 -28.99 -31.37
CA PHE A 264 -2.88 -28.83 -30.67
C PHE A 264 -3.93 -28.15 -31.54
N LEU A 265 -3.60 -27.06 -32.24
CA LEU A 265 -4.53 -26.35 -33.13
C LEU A 265 -5.01 -27.18 -34.33
N ILE A 266 -4.23 -28.19 -34.75
CA ILE A 266 -4.56 -29.09 -35.86
C ILE A 266 -5.40 -30.27 -35.37
N GLU A 267 -5.01 -30.88 -34.24
CA GLU A 267 -5.59 -32.11 -33.72
C GLU A 267 -6.86 -31.86 -32.87
N PHE A 268 -6.95 -30.70 -32.20
CA PHE A 268 -8.04 -30.40 -31.30
C PHE A 268 -9.34 -30.08 -32.06
N PRO A 269 -10.45 -30.77 -31.77
CA PRO A 269 -11.71 -30.54 -32.47
C PRO A 269 -12.30 -29.17 -32.11
N LYS A 270 -12.85 -28.49 -33.12
CA LYS A 270 -13.55 -27.21 -32.97
C LYS A 270 -15.05 -27.42 -32.97
N GLY A 271 -15.77 -26.55 -32.26
CA GLY A 271 -17.22 -26.48 -32.30
C GLY A 271 -17.73 -26.13 -33.70
N ILE A 272 -18.87 -26.70 -34.07
CA ILE A 272 -19.55 -26.42 -35.34
C ILE A 272 -19.95 -24.93 -35.36
N GLY A 273 -19.48 -24.21 -36.37
CA GLY A 273 -19.77 -22.78 -36.53
C GLY A 273 -18.94 -21.86 -35.63
N SER A 274 -17.96 -22.40 -34.89
CA SER A 274 -17.10 -21.61 -34.02
C SER A 274 -15.91 -21.00 -34.73
N SER A 275 -15.52 -19.79 -34.31
CA SER A 275 -14.34 -19.08 -34.78
C SER A 275 -13.13 -19.24 -33.85
N SER A 276 -13.33 -19.69 -32.60
CA SER A 276 -12.25 -19.73 -31.60
C SER A 276 -12.39 -20.89 -30.61
N ILE A 277 -11.24 -21.54 -30.29
CA ILE A 277 -11.17 -22.55 -29.22
C ILE A 277 -11.54 -21.93 -27.87
N TYR A 278 -11.24 -20.64 -27.68
CA TYR A 278 -11.54 -19.93 -26.44
C TYR A 278 -13.04 -19.87 -26.17
N ASP A 279 -13.85 -19.52 -27.17
CA ASP A 279 -15.31 -19.48 -27.05
C ASP A 279 -15.91 -20.87 -26.92
N ASP A 280 -15.38 -21.85 -27.67
CA ASP A 280 -15.78 -23.26 -27.53
C ASP A 280 -15.56 -23.80 -26.12
N MET A 281 -14.41 -23.49 -25.52
CA MET A 281 -14.06 -23.97 -24.18
C MET A 281 -14.90 -23.29 -23.10
N LYS A 282 -15.23 -22.00 -23.24
CA LYS A 282 -16.19 -21.35 -22.34
C LYS A 282 -17.58 -21.98 -22.46
N ALA A 283 -18.05 -22.20 -23.69
CA ALA A 283 -19.37 -22.75 -23.93
C ALA A 283 -19.50 -24.19 -23.39
N ILE A 284 -18.52 -25.07 -23.67
CA ILE A 284 -18.54 -26.45 -23.16
C ILE A 284 -18.44 -26.51 -21.63
N TYR A 285 -17.66 -25.62 -21.03
CA TYR A 285 -17.57 -25.51 -19.57
C TYR A 285 -18.94 -25.21 -18.95
N CYS A 286 -19.62 -24.18 -19.47
CA CYS A 286 -20.93 -23.77 -18.96
C CYS A 286 -22.04 -24.80 -19.27
N GLN A 287 -21.94 -25.49 -20.40
CA GLN A 287 -22.93 -26.47 -20.81
C GLN A 287 -22.81 -27.79 -20.00
N GLU A 288 -21.59 -28.26 -19.74
CA GLU A 288 -21.35 -29.62 -19.25
C GLU A 288 -20.63 -29.68 -17.91
N ILE A 289 -19.57 -28.88 -17.73
CA ILE A 289 -18.63 -29.06 -16.62
C ILE A 289 -19.14 -28.42 -15.32
N VAL A 290 -19.67 -27.19 -15.39
CA VAL A 290 -20.10 -26.44 -14.21
C VAL A 290 -21.19 -27.18 -13.41
N ASN A 291 -22.11 -27.84 -14.13
CA ASN A 291 -23.24 -28.57 -13.56
C ASN A 291 -23.01 -30.09 -13.54
N HIS A 292 -21.79 -30.58 -13.84
CA HIS A 292 -21.51 -32.01 -13.91
C HIS A 292 -21.83 -32.71 -12.59
N THR A 293 -22.64 -33.77 -12.63
CA THR A 293 -22.85 -34.63 -11.45
C THR A 293 -22.01 -35.88 -11.64
N SER A 294 -21.07 -36.12 -10.72
CA SER A 294 -20.19 -37.28 -10.83
C SER A 294 -20.99 -38.55 -10.55
N GLU A 295 -20.91 -39.50 -11.48
CA GLU A 295 -21.48 -40.83 -11.27
C GLU A 295 -20.66 -41.59 -10.22
N GLU A 296 -21.33 -42.32 -9.33
CA GLU A 296 -20.67 -43.20 -8.39
C GLU A 296 -20.08 -44.40 -9.16
N GLU A 297 -18.76 -44.51 -9.20
CA GLU A 297 -18.11 -45.70 -9.74
C GLU A 297 -18.13 -46.82 -8.66
N PRO A 298 -18.70 -48.00 -8.96
CA PRO A 298 -18.84 -49.08 -7.98
C PRO A 298 -17.49 -49.64 -7.53
N GLU A 299 -16.47 -49.64 -8.40
CA GLU A 299 -15.14 -50.24 -8.20
C GLU A 299 -14.04 -49.23 -7.84
N ILE A 300 -14.36 -48.09 -7.19
CA ILE A 300 -13.31 -47.17 -6.72
C ILE A 300 -12.58 -47.79 -5.52
N ASP A 301 -11.25 -47.71 -5.55
CA ASP A 301 -10.37 -48.05 -4.42
C ASP A 301 -10.84 -47.36 -3.12
N SER A 302 -10.92 -48.13 -2.04
CA SER A 302 -11.25 -47.66 -0.70
C SER A 302 -10.41 -46.45 -0.25
N GLN A 303 -9.15 -46.34 -0.68
CA GLN A 303 -8.26 -45.21 -0.37
C GLN A 303 -8.72 -43.93 -1.06
N ILE A 304 -9.10 -44.00 -2.35
CA ILE A 304 -9.62 -42.86 -3.10
C ILE A 304 -10.96 -42.41 -2.53
N LYS A 305 -11.84 -43.34 -2.11
CA LYS A 305 -13.09 -42.99 -1.42
C LYS A 305 -12.84 -42.22 -0.12
N LYS A 306 -11.84 -42.65 0.69
CA LYS A 306 -11.45 -41.90 1.91
C LYS A 306 -10.94 -40.50 1.57
N LEU A 307 -10.13 -40.35 0.53
CA LEU A 307 -9.66 -39.03 0.10
C LEU A 307 -10.82 -38.14 -0.37
N GLN A 308 -11.78 -38.69 -1.12
CA GLN A 308 -13.00 -37.97 -1.52
C GLN A 308 -13.77 -37.44 -0.31
N THR A 309 -13.94 -38.25 0.74
CA THR A 309 -14.60 -37.80 1.97
C THR A 309 -13.79 -36.77 2.76
N LYS A 310 -12.46 -36.82 2.68
CA LYS A 310 -11.56 -35.87 3.37
C LYS A 310 -11.69 -34.45 2.79
N TYR A 311 -11.83 -34.32 1.48
CA TYR A 311 -11.79 -33.03 0.78
C TYR A 311 -13.19 -32.54 0.34
N VAL A 312 -14.16 -32.56 1.26
CA VAL A 312 -15.53 -32.05 1.02
C VAL A 312 -15.75 -30.73 1.77
N GLY A 313 -16.71 -29.92 1.30
CA GLY A 313 -17.15 -28.70 2.00
C GLY A 313 -16.05 -27.65 2.13
N ALA A 314 -15.70 -27.28 3.37
CA ALA A 314 -14.67 -26.28 3.64
C ALA A 314 -13.27 -26.72 3.15
N GLU A 315 -12.94 -28.01 3.22
CA GLU A 315 -11.67 -28.55 2.75
C GLU A 315 -11.52 -28.43 1.23
N ALA A 316 -12.61 -28.60 0.49
CA ALA A 316 -12.64 -28.36 -0.96
C ALA A 316 -12.37 -26.88 -1.29
N ASN A 317 -12.87 -25.95 -0.48
CA ASN A 317 -12.57 -24.53 -0.63
C ASN A 317 -11.10 -24.21 -0.38
N ARG A 318 -10.47 -24.86 0.61
CA ARG A 318 -9.04 -24.71 0.89
C ARG A 318 -8.16 -25.30 -0.20
N LEU A 319 -8.57 -26.42 -0.82
CA LEU A 319 -7.88 -26.92 -2.02
C LEU A 319 -7.92 -25.91 -3.18
N LYS A 320 -9.11 -25.36 -3.48
CA LYS A 320 -9.26 -24.32 -4.52
C LYS A 320 -8.36 -23.11 -4.22
N ALA A 321 -8.42 -22.62 -2.99
CA ALA A 321 -7.60 -21.51 -2.49
C ALA A 321 -6.10 -21.79 -2.67
N GLN A 322 -5.63 -22.97 -2.23
CA GLN A 322 -4.24 -23.36 -2.37
C GLN A 322 -3.82 -23.46 -3.84
N PHE A 323 -4.69 -23.94 -4.73
CA PHE A 323 -4.36 -24.02 -6.15
C PHE A 323 -4.20 -22.64 -6.78
N ILE A 324 -5.12 -21.72 -6.50
CA ILE A 324 -5.03 -20.33 -6.95
C ILE A 324 -3.76 -19.68 -6.38
N ALA A 325 -3.43 -19.95 -5.12
CA ALA A 325 -2.22 -19.45 -4.49
C ALA A 325 -0.94 -19.96 -5.18
N LEU A 326 -0.88 -21.25 -5.52
CA LEU A 326 0.25 -21.83 -6.25
C LEU A 326 0.40 -21.23 -7.65
N ILE A 327 -0.69 -20.92 -8.36
CA ILE A 327 -0.61 -20.31 -9.70
C ILE A 327 -0.19 -18.84 -9.60
N THR A 328 -0.86 -18.08 -8.74
CA THR A 328 -0.67 -16.62 -8.64
C THR A 328 0.56 -16.21 -7.84
N LYS A 329 1.08 -17.14 -7.04
CA LYS A 329 2.11 -16.94 -6.00
C LYS A 329 1.65 -16.03 -4.86
N THR A 330 0.35 -15.72 -4.77
CA THR A 330 -0.24 -15.00 -3.64
C THR A 330 -0.85 -16.01 -2.68
N PRO A 331 -0.40 -16.08 -1.41
CA PRO A 331 -0.97 -16.98 -0.44
C PRO A 331 -2.44 -16.64 -0.16
N ASP A 332 -3.25 -17.66 0.11
CA ASP A 332 -4.63 -17.50 0.55
C ASP A 332 -4.72 -17.77 2.06
N PHE A 333 -5.13 -16.75 2.82
CA PHE A 333 -5.16 -16.81 4.27
C PHE A 333 -6.17 -17.83 4.82
N ASN A 334 -7.14 -18.29 4.01
CA ASN A 334 -8.05 -19.39 4.37
C ASN A 334 -7.34 -20.75 4.46
N VAL A 335 -6.18 -20.89 3.83
CA VAL A 335 -5.33 -22.09 3.93
C VAL A 335 -4.55 -22.07 5.24
N TRP A 336 -4.09 -20.89 5.66
CA TRP A 336 -3.25 -20.72 6.84
C TRP A 336 -3.96 -21.06 8.15
N THR A 337 -5.27 -20.86 8.24
CA THR A 337 -6.00 -21.07 9.50
C THR A 337 -7.41 -21.65 9.29
N GLU A 338 -7.89 -22.37 10.29
CA GLU A 338 -9.29 -22.78 10.40
C GLU A 338 -10.14 -21.77 11.18
N SER A 339 -9.50 -20.91 11.97
CA SER A 339 -10.19 -19.95 12.83
C SER A 339 -10.76 -18.80 11.99
N PHE A 340 -12.09 -18.73 11.94
CA PHE A 340 -12.80 -17.61 11.31
C PHE A 340 -12.44 -16.26 11.94
N GLU A 341 -12.19 -16.22 13.24
CA GLU A 341 -11.71 -15.01 13.93
C GLU A 341 -10.34 -14.57 13.42
N THR A 342 -9.45 -15.52 13.18
CA THR A 342 -8.11 -15.24 12.64
C THR A 342 -8.19 -14.75 11.19
N ILE A 343 -9.04 -15.36 10.36
CA ILE A 343 -9.33 -14.90 8.99
C ILE A 343 -9.87 -13.47 8.99
N ASN A 344 -10.88 -13.19 9.81
CA ASN A 344 -11.43 -11.84 9.96
C ASN A 344 -10.36 -10.84 10.40
N SER A 345 -9.44 -11.26 11.26
CA SER A 345 -8.34 -10.40 11.67
C SER A 345 -7.33 -10.12 10.56
N TYR A 346 -7.05 -11.08 9.66
CA TYR A 346 -6.23 -10.84 8.47
C TYR A 346 -6.87 -9.80 7.54
N LEU A 347 -8.19 -9.87 7.35
CA LEU A 347 -8.93 -8.88 6.57
C LEU A 347 -8.93 -7.50 7.25
N LYS A 348 -9.12 -7.45 8.57
CA LYS A 348 -9.10 -6.20 9.34
C LYS A 348 -7.72 -5.54 9.34
N MET A 349 -6.63 -6.30 9.44
CA MET A 349 -5.27 -5.74 9.47
C MET A 349 -4.94 -4.88 8.23
N GLY A 350 -5.45 -5.24 7.05
CA GLY A 350 -5.29 -4.41 5.85
C GLY A 350 -6.01 -3.06 5.98
N MET A 351 -7.24 -3.07 6.50
CA MET A 351 -8.03 -1.87 6.74
C MET A 351 -7.44 -1.00 7.85
N GLU A 352 -7.05 -1.61 8.98
CA GLU A 352 -6.43 -0.93 10.12
C GLU A 352 -5.13 -0.24 9.70
N PHE A 353 -4.27 -0.90 8.92
CA PHE A 353 -3.05 -0.30 8.41
C PHE A 353 -3.32 0.95 7.55
N PHE A 354 -4.35 0.90 6.70
CA PHE A 354 -4.77 2.05 5.91
C PHE A 354 -5.29 3.18 6.80
N TRP A 355 -6.19 2.86 7.73
CA TRP A 355 -6.78 3.85 8.65
C TRP A 355 -5.74 4.48 9.57
N ASP A 356 -4.80 3.70 10.11
CA ASP A 356 -3.70 4.20 10.96
C ASP A 356 -2.80 5.16 10.18
N LYS A 357 -2.45 4.81 8.92
CA LYS A 357 -1.66 5.69 8.05
C LYS A 357 -2.40 6.97 7.69
N TRP A 358 -3.66 6.84 7.30
CA TRP A 358 -4.52 7.97 6.99
C TRP A 358 -4.63 8.91 8.20
N ALA A 359 -4.93 8.35 9.39
CA ALA A 359 -5.05 9.13 10.62
C ALA A 359 -3.75 9.85 10.97
N LYS A 360 -2.59 9.19 10.88
CA LYS A 360 -1.28 9.82 11.11
C LYS A 360 -1.01 10.96 10.12
N GLN A 361 -1.31 10.78 8.83
CA GLN A 361 -1.10 11.81 7.81
C GLN A 361 -2.06 12.99 7.97
N SER A 362 -3.33 12.72 8.25
CA SER A 362 -4.32 13.75 8.55
C SER A 362 -3.99 14.51 9.83
N LEU A 363 -3.54 13.83 10.89
CA LEU A 363 -3.06 14.49 12.10
C LEU A 363 -1.85 15.37 11.81
N ASN A 364 -0.88 14.92 11.03
CA ASN A 364 0.27 15.75 10.65
C ASN A 364 -0.15 17.01 9.88
N GLN A 365 -1.08 16.89 8.93
CA GLN A 365 -1.64 18.04 8.19
C GLN A 365 -2.47 18.97 9.08
N ILE A 366 -3.24 18.43 10.02
CA ILE A 366 -4.04 19.21 10.97
C ILE A 366 -3.15 19.89 12.01
N VAL A 367 -2.08 19.26 12.47
CA VAL A 367 -1.09 19.85 13.38
C VAL A 367 -0.34 21.00 12.71
N GLU A 368 -0.05 20.88 11.41
CA GLU A 368 0.51 21.99 10.62
C GLU A 368 -0.49 23.12 10.37
N ASN A 369 -1.80 22.83 10.34
CA ASN A 369 -2.88 23.79 10.09
C ASN A 369 -3.68 24.19 11.34
N LEU A 370 -3.30 23.75 12.54
CA LEU A 370 -3.85 24.20 13.81
C LEU A 370 -3.29 25.59 14.10
N ASN A 371 -3.73 26.55 13.28
CA ASN A 371 -3.88 27.92 13.72
C ASN A 371 -4.95 27.86 14.81
N TYR A 372 -4.55 27.97 16.07
CA TYR A 372 -5.42 28.57 17.09
C TYR A 372 -6.11 29.77 16.44
N GLU A 373 -7.40 29.94 16.71
CA GLU A 373 -8.38 30.70 15.89
C GLU A 373 -7.92 32.09 15.42
N GLU A 374 -6.90 32.70 16.05
CA GLU A 374 -6.19 33.88 15.55
C GLU A 374 -4.64 33.74 15.73
N PRO A 375 -3.81 34.12 14.73
CA PRO A 375 -2.36 34.04 14.84
C PRO A 375 -1.81 35.06 15.86
N LEU A 376 -0.69 34.73 16.50
CA LEU A 376 0.07 35.70 17.28
C LEU A 376 0.64 36.77 16.34
N VAL A 377 0.29 38.03 16.58
CA VAL A 377 0.78 39.18 15.82
C VAL A 377 1.65 40.04 16.71
N LEU A 378 2.88 40.32 16.24
CA LEU A 378 3.78 41.28 16.87
C LEU A 378 3.65 42.63 16.14
N LYS A 379 3.04 43.63 16.79
CA LYS A 379 2.84 44.97 16.22
C LYS A 379 3.72 45.99 16.93
N VAL A 380 4.15 47.02 16.19
CA VAL A 380 4.82 48.20 16.79
C VAL A 380 3.74 49.14 17.34
N VAL A 381 3.92 49.62 18.58
CA VAL A 381 3.00 50.57 19.21
C VAL A 381 3.14 51.95 18.56
N ASP A 382 2.02 52.68 18.41
CA ASP A 382 2.05 54.05 17.85
C ASP A 382 2.97 54.96 18.68
N ARG A 383 3.95 55.54 17.99
CA ARG A 383 5.00 56.40 18.53
C ARG A 383 4.48 57.69 19.12
N ASN A 384 3.33 58.19 18.64
CA ASN A 384 2.71 59.41 19.15
C ASN A 384 2.31 59.29 20.63
N ILE A 385 2.20 58.06 21.15
CA ILE A 385 1.83 57.79 22.54
C ILE A 385 3.03 58.01 23.49
N PHE A 386 4.28 57.89 23.02
CA PHE A 386 5.45 57.85 23.91
C PHE A 386 6.69 58.60 23.42
N THR A 387 6.69 59.20 22.23
CA THR A 387 7.83 59.98 21.71
C THR A 387 7.44 61.44 21.48
N ASP A 388 8.35 62.35 21.83
CA ASP A 388 8.24 63.78 21.52
C ASP A 388 9.19 64.12 20.37
N LYS A 389 8.68 64.79 19.32
CA LYS A 389 9.46 65.22 18.14
C LYS A 389 10.67 66.08 18.49
N PHE A 390 10.65 66.78 19.62
CA PHE A 390 11.70 67.69 20.04
C PHE A 390 12.74 67.07 20.98
N SER A 391 12.43 65.91 21.58
CA SER A 391 13.31 65.24 22.53
C SER A 391 13.83 63.92 21.97
N PHE A 392 15.13 63.86 21.64
CA PHE A 392 15.76 62.68 21.05
C PHE A 392 15.89 61.54 22.07
N THR A 393 14.82 60.75 22.19
CA THR A 393 14.69 59.65 23.14
C THR A 393 14.21 58.39 22.44
N PRO A 394 15.01 57.79 21.53
CA PRO A 394 14.60 56.62 20.78
C PRO A 394 14.28 55.45 21.70
N LYS A 395 13.13 54.81 21.47
CA LYS A 395 12.61 53.68 22.26
C LYS A 395 11.74 52.80 21.37
N VAL A 396 11.96 51.49 21.37
CA VAL A 396 11.13 50.56 20.59
C VAL A 396 10.13 49.89 21.52
N ILE A 397 8.83 49.98 21.20
CA ILE A 397 7.76 49.32 21.96
C ILE A 397 6.98 48.42 21.00
N LEU A 398 6.91 47.13 21.33
CA LEU A 398 6.23 46.10 20.56
C LEU A 398 5.15 45.46 21.42
N ASP A 399 4.00 45.16 20.82
CA ASP A 399 2.90 44.44 21.44
C ASP A 399 2.72 43.09 20.75
N LEU A 400 2.74 42.00 21.54
CA LEU A 400 2.42 40.66 21.09
C LEU A 400 0.96 40.35 21.47
N ASN A 401 0.11 40.26 20.46
CA ASN A 401 -1.33 40.11 20.59
C ASN A 401 -1.79 38.79 19.94
N SER A 402 -2.88 38.23 20.47
CA SER A 402 -3.65 37.12 19.87
C SER A 402 -5.08 37.60 19.68
N GLY A 403 -5.42 38.09 18.49
CA GLY A 403 -6.78 38.52 18.17
C GLY A 403 -7.12 39.97 18.51
N GLU A 404 -8.35 40.35 18.17
CA GLU A 404 -8.87 41.72 18.32
C GLU A 404 -9.01 42.16 19.78
N PHE A 405 -9.31 41.24 20.70
CA PHE A 405 -9.46 41.56 22.13
C PHE A 405 -8.14 42.00 22.79
N ASP A 406 -7.00 41.47 22.35
CA ASP A 406 -5.68 41.88 22.86
C ASP A 406 -5.25 43.27 22.35
N GLU A 407 -5.86 43.76 21.25
CA GLU A 407 -5.60 45.09 20.69
C GLU A 407 -6.26 46.20 21.52
N GLU A 408 -7.43 45.94 22.11
CA GLU A 408 -8.19 46.89 22.93
C GLU A 408 -7.68 46.98 24.39
N ILE A 409 -6.80 46.06 24.84
CA ILE A 409 -6.27 46.08 26.21
C ILE A 409 -5.17 47.14 26.34
N SER A 410 -5.39 48.11 27.22
CA SER A 410 -4.38 49.13 27.57
C SER A 410 -3.08 48.53 28.13
N ILE A 411 -1.94 49.19 27.88
CA ILE A 411 -0.57 48.77 28.24
C ILE A 411 -0.42 48.32 29.72
N ASN A 412 -1.27 48.78 30.63
CA ASN A 412 -1.23 48.45 32.05
C ASN A 412 -1.59 46.97 32.36
N GLY A 413 -2.23 46.25 31.44
CA GLY A 413 -2.59 44.84 31.60
C GLY A 413 -1.62 43.82 30.98
N LYS A 414 -0.55 44.28 30.32
CA LYS A 414 0.38 43.44 29.54
C LYS A 414 1.67 43.14 30.32
N ILE A 415 2.22 41.93 30.14
CA ILE A 415 3.50 41.54 30.75
C ILE A 415 4.65 42.12 29.93
N LYS A 416 5.57 42.86 30.58
CA LYS A 416 6.62 43.60 29.89
C LYS A 416 7.98 42.88 29.96
N PHE A 417 8.56 42.62 28.80
CA PHE A 417 9.95 42.22 28.66
C PHE A 417 10.79 43.41 28.19
N LYS A 418 11.92 43.66 28.84
CA LYS A 418 12.79 44.79 28.52
C LYS A 418 14.22 44.35 28.26
N PHE A 419 14.79 44.83 27.16
CA PHE A 419 16.21 44.76 26.89
C PHE A 419 16.71 46.07 26.26
N PHE A 420 18.02 46.19 26.10
CA PHE A 420 18.64 47.41 25.59
C PHE A 420 19.52 47.13 24.39
N ILE A 421 19.39 47.96 23.35
CA ILE A 421 20.32 48.00 22.22
C ILE A 421 21.42 49.00 22.55
N ASN A 422 22.67 48.52 22.53
CA ASN A 422 23.82 49.32 22.88
C ASN A 422 24.44 49.92 21.62
N ILE A 423 24.36 51.24 21.46
CA ILE A 423 24.91 51.95 20.30
C ILE A 423 25.88 53.04 20.79
N PRO A 424 27.13 53.12 20.29
CA PRO A 424 28.01 54.24 20.59
C PRO A 424 27.35 55.58 20.23
N LYS A 425 27.50 56.61 21.07
CA LYS A 425 26.86 57.91 20.82
C LYS A 425 27.19 58.53 19.47
N ASN A 426 28.46 58.40 19.05
CA ASN A 426 28.92 58.92 17.77
C ASN A 426 28.27 58.19 16.59
N ASP A 427 28.08 56.88 16.71
CA ASP A 427 27.41 56.07 15.70
C ASP A 427 25.91 56.40 15.65
N LEU A 428 25.26 56.62 16.79
CA LEU A 428 23.86 57.04 16.82
C LEU A 428 23.65 58.42 16.18
N LYS A 429 24.56 59.37 16.45
CA LYS A 429 24.59 60.67 15.76
C LYS A 429 24.81 60.51 14.26
N TRP A 430 25.75 59.65 13.87
CA TRP A 430 26.03 59.37 12.47
C TRP A 430 24.81 58.79 11.76
N PHE A 431 24.13 57.80 12.34
CA PHE A 431 22.90 57.25 11.78
C PHE A 431 21.81 58.32 11.59
N PHE A 432 21.60 59.18 12.59
CA PHE A 432 20.64 60.28 12.51
C PHE A 432 20.91 61.22 11.32
N PHE A 433 22.17 61.60 11.10
CA PHE A 433 22.53 62.46 9.97
C PHE A 433 22.48 61.71 8.63
N GLN A 434 22.99 60.47 8.55
CA GLN A 434 23.01 59.72 7.29
C GLN A 434 21.62 59.43 6.75
N TYR A 435 20.68 59.02 7.61
CA TYR A 435 19.29 58.78 7.17
C TYR A 435 18.58 60.06 6.69
N ARG A 436 19.03 61.24 7.13
CA ARG A 436 18.46 62.55 6.75
C ARG A 436 19.17 63.22 5.57
N LEU A 437 20.45 62.93 5.37
CA LEU A 437 21.24 63.45 4.25
C LEU A 437 20.89 62.75 2.93
N ASP A 438 20.27 61.57 2.98
CA ASP A 438 19.86 60.81 1.81
C ASP A 438 18.49 61.24 1.25
N ASP A 439 18.35 62.53 0.93
CA ASP A 439 17.27 63.08 0.08
C ASP A 439 17.46 62.67 -1.41
N SER A 440 18.53 61.93 -1.72
CA SER A 440 19.00 61.61 -3.09
C SER A 440 18.54 60.25 -3.63
N GLY A 441 17.99 59.38 -2.78
CA GLY A 441 17.43 58.10 -3.19
C GLY A 441 18.45 57.05 -3.64
N ASN A 442 19.69 57.07 -3.13
CA ASN A 442 20.72 56.08 -3.50
C ASN A 442 20.57 54.78 -2.69
N PRO A 443 20.02 53.69 -3.28
CA PRO A 443 19.66 52.48 -2.53
C PRO A 443 20.87 51.75 -1.93
N ASP A 444 22.08 51.91 -2.47
CA ASP A 444 23.26 51.19 -2.01
C ASP A 444 23.88 51.82 -0.75
N LEU A 445 23.76 53.15 -0.62
CA LEU A 445 24.20 53.85 0.58
C LEU A 445 23.27 53.54 1.76
N VAL A 446 21.94 53.57 1.55
CA VAL A 446 20.95 53.12 2.55
C VAL A 446 21.21 51.69 3.01
N LYS A 447 21.48 50.76 2.08
CA LYS A 447 21.81 49.36 2.42
C LYS A 447 23.06 49.27 3.29
N SER A 448 24.07 50.09 3.05
CA SER A 448 25.30 50.10 3.85
C SER A 448 25.07 50.60 5.28
N VAL A 449 24.23 51.63 5.43
CA VAL A 449 23.83 52.19 6.72
C VAL A 449 22.96 51.18 7.48
N ASP A 450 21.97 50.58 6.82
CA ASP A 450 21.08 49.55 7.38
C ASP A 450 21.88 48.31 7.82
N LYS A 451 22.89 47.89 7.05
CA LYS A 451 23.78 46.78 7.44
C LYS A 451 24.55 47.07 8.73
N ARG A 452 25.00 48.31 8.91
CA ARG A 452 25.74 48.72 10.12
C ARG A 452 24.80 48.84 11.33
N LEU A 453 23.58 49.35 11.15
CA LEU A 453 22.57 49.38 12.22
C LEU A 453 22.16 47.97 12.63
N ARG A 454 21.93 47.09 11.65
CA ARG A 454 21.60 45.67 11.85
C ARG A 454 22.64 44.96 12.71
N TYR A 455 23.94 45.23 12.51
CA TYR A 455 24.99 44.66 13.35
C TYR A 455 24.78 44.96 14.85
N TYR A 456 24.43 46.20 15.21
CA TYR A 456 24.18 46.57 16.61
C TYR A 456 22.90 45.94 17.18
N VAL A 457 21.86 45.85 16.35
CA VAL A 457 20.59 45.20 16.70
C VAL A 457 20.82 43.71 16.93
N ASP A 458 21.41 43.00 15.98
CA ASP A 458 21.67 41.56 16.06
C ASP A 458 22.60 41.20 17.21
N HIS A 459 23.67 41.97 17.41
CA HIS A 459 24.59 41.73 18.52
C HIS A 459 23.88 41.90 19.88
N SER A 460 23.03 42.92 20.03
CA SER A 460 22.29 43.14 21.29
C SER A 460 21.13 42.14 21.45
N TYR A 461 20.45 41.79 20.37
CA TYR A 461 19.32 40.87 20.34
C TYR A 461 19.76 39.42 20.55
N SER A 462 20.94 39.00 20.06
CA SER A 462 21.45 37.62 20.21
C SER A 462 21.43 37.12 21.66
N ARG A 463 21.75 37.99 22.63
CA ARG A 463 21.73 37.66 24.08
C ARG A 463 20.32 37.47 24.65
N PHE A 464 19.32 38.04 23.97
CA PHE A 464 17.91 37.93 24.32
C PHE A 464 17.17 36.91 23.44
N LYS A 465 17.73 36.58 22.28
CA LYS A 465 17.18 35.66 21.28
C LYS A 465 16.93 34.29 21.86
N ASP A 466 17.85 33.73 22.64
CA ASP A 466 17.67 32.41 23.25
C ASP A 466 16.45 32.40 24.17
N LYS A 467 16.34 33.40 25.05
CA LYS A 467 15.19 33.57 25.95
C LYS A 467 13.88 33.80 25.19
N LEU A 468 13.88 34.58 24.11
CA LEU A 468 12.66 34.85 23.33
C LEU A 468 12.28 33.65 22.42
N SER A 469 13.27 32.90 21.94
CA SER A 469 13.09 31.73 21.09
C SER A 469 12.50 30.54 21.85
N GLU A 470 12.79 30.42 23.15
CA GLU A 470 12.09 29.51 24.07
C GLU A 470 10.58 29.79 24.10
N TYR A 471 10.16 31.03 23.88
CA TYR A 471 8.75 31.46 23.81
C TYR A 471 8.19 31.58 22.38
N ILE A 472 8.84 30.96 21.39
CA ILE A 472 8.24 30.59 20.09
C ILE A 472 7.80 31.77 19.19
N ILE A 473 8.51 32.90 19.20
CA ILE A 473 8.36 33.89 18.11
C ILE A 473 9.32 33.51 16.98
N LYS A 474 8.83 32.77 15.98
CA LYS A 474 9.56 32.56 14.72
C LYS A 474 9.33 33.77 13.80
N GLY A 475 10.09 34.83 14.02
CA GLY A 475 10.06 36.03 13.19
C GLY A 475 11.36 36.80 13.30
N ASP A 476 11.70 37.59 12.26
CA ASP A 476 12.91 38.43 12.27
C ASP A 476 12.65 39.71 13.08
N VAL A 477 12.67 39.58 14.41
CA VAL A 477 12.45 40.71 15.34
C VAL A 477 13.50 41.81 15.13
N SER A 478 14.70 41.45 14.66
CA SER A 478 15.76 42.40 14.33
C SER A 478 15.31 43.37 13.23
N ASP A 479 14.58 42.89 12.22
CA ASP A 479 14.08 43.72 11.12
C ASP A 479 13.04 44.74 11.59
N ILE A 480 12.13 44.32 12.47
CA ILE A 480 11.09 45.19 13.04
C ILE A 480 11.73 46.28 13.88
N ILE A 481 12.68 45.90 14.74
CA ILE A 481 13.44 46.84 15.58
C ILE A 481 14.23 47.84 14.72
N MET A 482 14.93 47.35 13.68
CA MET A 482 15.74 48.18 12.79
C MET A 482 14.87 49.18 12.04
N SER A 483 13.75 48.72 11.46
CA SER A 483 12.79 49.57 10.74
C SER A 483 12.22 50.66 11.66
N GLU A 484 11.87 50.30 12.90
CA GLU A 484 11.34 51.23 13.88
C GLU A 484 12.38 52.29 14.29
N LEU A 485 13.61 51.87 14.60
CA LEU A 485 14.70 52.79 14.93
C LEU A 485 15.00 53.77 13.80
N LYS A 486 15.11 53.27 12.57
CA LYS A 486 15.33 54.09 11.37
C LYS A 486 14.23 55.13 11.22
N SER A 487 12.98 54.70 11.37
CA SER A 487 11.84 55.57 11.21
C SER A 487 11.70 56.60 12.34
N GLN A 488 12.11 56.27 13.57
CA GLN A 488 12.26 57.26 14.66
C GLN A 488 13.37 58.27 14.39
N MET A 489 14.50 57.86 13.84
CA MET A 489 15.60 58.78 13.47
C MET A 489 15.14 59.81 12.43
N LEU A 490 14.25 59.44 11.51
CA LEU A 490 13.64 60.36 10.56
C LEU A 490 12.63 61.31 11.24
N TYR A 491 11.89 60.81 12.24
CA TYR A 491 10.84 61.53 12.97
C TYR A 491 11.37 62.67 13.86
N PHE A 492 12.43 62.43 14.65
CA PHE A 492 12.97 63.43 15.57
C PHE A 492 13.56 64.63 14.83
N ARG A 493 13.23 65.87 15.25
CA ARG A 493 13.71 67.08 14.56
C ARG A 493 15.18 67.39 14.83
N ASN A 494 15.61 67.21 16.07
CA ASN A 494 16.94 67.50 16.54
C ASN A 494 17.52 66.29 17.28
N ILE A 495 18.84 66.23 17.37
CA ILE A 495 19.55 65.23 18.19
C ILE A 495 20.27 65.93 19.33
N ASP A 496 19.65 65.92 20.51
CA ASP A 496 20.32 66.31 21.76
C ASP A 496 20.68 65.05 22.56
N MET A 497 21.96 64.90 22.86
CA MET A 497 22.54 63.76 23.56
C MET A 497 23.35 64.21 24.79
N SER A 498 23.19 65.48 25.19
CA SER A 498 23.88 66.09 26.34
C SER A 498 23.48 65.44 27.67
N HIS A 499 22.23 64.99 27.78
CA HIS A 499 21.64 64.37 28.97
C HIS A 499 22.05 62.90 29.22
N VAL A 500 22.82 62.30 28.31
CA VAL A 500 23.20 60.88 28.41
C VAL A 500 24.57 60.80 29.08
N GLU A 501 24.74 60.03 30.15
CA GLU A 501 26.06 59.79 30.74
C GLU A 501 26.79 58.63 30.03
N GLY A 502 28.10 58.75 29.80
CA GLY A 502 28.93 57.70 29.19
C GLY A 502 29.12 57.77 27.65
N ARG A 503 29.79 56.78 27.05
CA ARG A 503 30.10 56.71 25.60
C ARG A 503 29.07 55.93 24.77
N ILE A 504 28.21 55.15 25.43
CA ILE A 504 27.22 54.25 24.82
C ILE A 504 25.82 54.73 25.18
N TYR A 505 24.95 54.86 24.18
CA TYR A 505 23.52 55.06 24.37
C TYR A 505 22.81 53.70 24.44
N ARG A 506 21.91 53.56 25.40
CA ARG A 506 21.12 52.34 25.62
C ARG A 506 19.69 52.59 25.15
N VAL A 507 19.36 52.16 23.94
CA VAL A 507 17.99 52.27 23.42
C VAL A 507 17.13 51.18 24.06
N PRO A 508 16.09 51.51 24.85
CA PRO A 508 15.20 50.51 25.42
C PRO A 508 14.32 49.87 24.33
N VAL A 509 14.22 48.55 24.38
CA VAL A 509 13.25 47.76 23.63
C VAL A 509 12.32 47.08 24.63
N GLU A 510 11.03 47.37 24.54
CA GLU A 510 9.99 46.82 25.40
C GLU A 510 9.03 45.97 24.56
N ILE A 511 8.85 44.71 24.94
CA ILE A 511 7.88 43.79 24.33
C ILE A 511 6.79 43.53 25.36
N ASN A 512 5.58 43.99 25.09
CA ASN A 512 4.42 43.78 25.93
C ASN A 512 3.65 42.55 25.42
N VAL A 513 3.50 41.53 26.25
CA VAL A 513 2.74 40.32 25.93
C VAL A 513 1.35 40.44 26.52
N SER A 514 0.35 40.38 25.66
CA SER A 514 -1.05 40.50 26.05
C SER A 514 -1.58 39.21 26.71
N PRO A 515 -2.63 39.27 27.53
CA PRO A 515 -3.13 38.12 28.28
C PRO A 515 -3.55 36.92 27.42
N PHE A 516 -4.23 37.13 26.29
CA PHE A 516 -4.62 36.01 25.42
C PHE A 516 -3.42 35.43 24.68
N ALA A 517 -2.48 36.29 24.23
CA ALA A 517 -1.18 35.83 23.74
C ALA A 517 -0.43 35.00 24.79
N LEU A 518 -0.51 35.34 26.08
CA LEU A 518 0.11 34.56 27.15
C LEU A 518 -0.54 33.18 27.32
N ILE A 519 -1.88 33.11 27.27
CA ILE A 519 -2.64 31.85 27.34
C ILE A 519 -2.28 30.96 26.14
N TYR A 520 -2.20 31.55 24.95
CA TYR A 520 -1.76 30.88 23.73
C TYR A 520 -0.37 30.25 23.93
N LEU A 521 0.60 31.05 24.39
CA LEU A 521 1.97 30.58 24.63
C LEU A 521 2.03 29.47 25.67
N LYS A 522 1.23 29.57 26.74
CA LYS A 522 1.10 28.53 27.77
C LYS A 522 0.57 27.22 27.20
N ASN A 523 -0.54 27.27 26.46
CA ASN A 523 -1.18 26.06 25.90
C ASN A 523 -0.28 25.37 24.87
N LYS A 524 0.40 26.16 24.03
CA LYS A 524 1.37 25.64 23.08
C LYS A 524 2.55 24.95 23.76
N ASN A 525 3.07 25.51 24.85
CA ASN A 525 4.12 24.88 25.65
C ASN A 525 3.64 23.60 26.34
N LEU A 526 2.42 23.57 26.87
CA LEU A 526 1.83 22.36 27.45
C LEU A 526 1.68 21.26 26.41
N MET A 527 1.18 21.57 25.21
CA MET A 527 1.07 20.58 24.14
C MET A 527 2.43 20.03 23.70
N LYS A 528 3.43 20.90 23.54
CA LYS A 528 4.80 20.45 23.22
C LYS A 528 5.35 19.52 24.30
N TYR A 529 5.16 19.86 25.58
CA TYR A 529 5.57 19.01 26.69
C TYR A 529 4.88 17.64 26.66
N TYR A 530 3.56 17.59 26.42
CA TYR A 530 2.83 16.33 26.31
C TYR A 530 3.27 15.51 25.09
N LEU A 531 3.49 16.15 23.95
CA LEU A 531 3.97 15.50 22.73
C LEU A 531 5.38 14.93 22.92
N ASP A 532 6.30 15.70 23.49
CA ASP A 532 7.67 15.25 23.78
C ASP A 532 7.68 14.07 24.77
N ARG A 533 6.78 14.11 25.77
CA ARG A 533 6.58 13.02 26.72
C ARG A 533 6.00 11.76 26.05
N GLU A 534 5.09 11.92 25.10
CA GLU A 534 4.47 10.81 24.38
C GLU A 534 5.46 10.16 23.40
N ILE A 535 6.25 10.96 22.68
CA ILE A 535 7.37 10.50 21.85
C ILE A 535 8.41 9.77 22.72
N SER A 536 8.71 10.29 23.91
CA SER A 536 9.64 9.63 24.84
C SER A 536 9.09 8.29 25.32
N ARG A 537 7.79 8.22 25.65
CA ARG A 537 7.11 6.96 25.99
C ARG A 537 7.11 5.96 24.84
N GLU A 538 6.91 6.41 23.61
CA GLU A 538 6.93 5.55 22.42
C GLU A 538 8.35 5.00 22.19
N LYS A 539 9.38 5.84 22.35
CA LYS A 539 10.79 5.41 22.32
C LYS A 539 11.12 4.43 23.43
N ASP A 540 10.67 4.69 24.66
CA ASP A 540 10.87 3.80 25.80
C ASP A 540 10.16 2.45 25.58
N PHE A 541 8.95 2.47 25.00
CA PHE A 541 8.21 1.27 24.62
C PHE A 541 8.89 0.50 23.48
N GLU A 542 9.46 1.18 22.49
CA GLU A 542 10.29 0.56 21.45
C GLU A 542 11.59 -0.03 22.02
N LEU A 543 12.20 0.63 23.00
CA LEU A 543 13.39 0.14 23.71
C LEU A 543 13.08 -1.06 24.61
N GLU A 544 11.97 -1.06 25.34
CA GLU A 544 11.53 -2.20 26.14
C GLU A 544 11.21 -3.42 25.27
N ASN A 545 10.64 -3.19 24.08
CA ASN A 545 10.32 -4.24 23.11
C ASN A 545 11.51 -4.66 22.22
N ARG A 546 12.71 -4.07 22.39
CA ARG A 546 13.93 -4.63 21.79
C ARG A 546 14.30 -5.92 22.50
N ILE A 547 14.63 -6.94 21.69
CA ILE A 547 14.95 -8.32 22.08
C ILE A 547 16.04 -8.37 23.18
N ASP A 548 16.97 -7.42 23.19
CA ASP A 548 18.04 -7.33 24.19
C ASP A 548 17.54 -7.00 25.61
N SER A 549 16.49 -6.17 25.75
CA SER A 549 15.85 -5.83 27.04
C SER A 549 15.05 -7.01 27.60
N MET A 550 14.39 -7.76 26.73
CA MET A 550 13.67 -8.99 27.11
C MET A 550 14.65 -10.11 27.51
N ALA A 551 15.82 -10.20 26.88
CA ALA A 551 16.86 -11.14 27.25
C ALA A 551 17.47 -10.85 28.64
N GLU A 552 17.63 -9.58 29.02
CA GLU A 552 18.09 -9.19 30.36
C GLU A 552 17.04 -9.43 31.46
N LYS A 553 15.75 -9.14 31.19
CA LYS A 553 14.66 -9.47 32.12
C LYS A 553 14.46 -11.00 32.29
N SER A 554 14.85 -11.82 31.29
CA SER A 554 14.81 -13.29 31.41
C SER A 554 15.96 -13.91 32.21
N LYS A 555 17.01 -13.13 32.52
CA LYS A 555 18.15 -13.56 33.33
C LYS A 555 18.02 -13.20 34.82
N LYS A 556 17.02 -12.41 35.20
CA LYS A 556 16.61 -12.17 36.58
C LYS A 556 15.41 -13.06 36.89
#